data_AF-A0A2T0Q465-F1
#
_entry.id   AF-A0A2T0Q465-F1
#
_cell.length_a   1.000
_cell.length_b   1.000
_cell.length_c   1.000
_cell.angle_alpha   90.00
_cell.angle_beta   90.00
_cell.angle_gamma   90.00
#
_symmetry.space_group_name_H-M   'P 1'
#
loop_
_entity.id
_entity.type
_entity.pdbx_description
1 polymer ?
#
loop_
_entity_poly.entity_id
_entity_poly.type
_entity_poly.pdbx_seq_one_letter_code
_entity_poly.pdbx_strand_id
1 'polypeptide(L)'
;MINRDVARTSRPRDAGGSAIQYASLIVLAGILMSALWAANLGGVGTHTTAALCTLLRQPDCAAPAQAAARADDGDLAALRAQPSEGTNSEGTNSEGTESEGGAQQDEGQDDGDAARELLAGLDSLEPSDEPDYDRDEFGSGWLDPDGNGCDGRNDTLARDLADTVVGDDGCRIESGVLDDPYTGERIEFDRSRPQEVQIDHIYPLAYAWRMGAHEWTDEQRRAFANDPDNLAAVAGPANQSKGDSGPGEWRPDNEGHHCRYAIDYVEVAAEYDLPVSPSDRAALGGMLDTCG
;
A
#
# COMPACT_ATOMS: atom_id res chain seq x y z
N MET A 1 32.74 -38.83 71.33
CA MET A 1 33.85 -38.07 70.74
C MET A 1 33.25 -36.92 69.93
N ILE A 2 33.35 -35.72 70.52
CA ILE A 2 33.36 -34.35 69.97
C ILE A 2 32.45 -34.05 68.75
N ASN A 3 31.29 -33.44 69.02
CA ASN A 3 30.60 -32.52 68.11
C ASN A 3 31.08 -31.10 68.45
N ARG A 4 31.43 -30.28 67.45
CA ARG A 4 31.93 -28.91 67.65
C ARG A 4 30.85 -27.89 67.30
N ASP A 5 30.57 -27.04 68.28
CA ASP A 5 29.72 -25.86 68.24
C ASP A 5 30.21 -24.81 67.22
N VAL A 6 29.28 -24.18 66.51
CA VAL A 6 29.45 -22.81 66.02
C VAL A 6 28.25 -21.99 66.50
N ALA A 7 28.55 -21.13 67.47
CA ALA A 7 27.63 -20.23 68.11
C ALA A 7 27.18 -19.11 67.14
N ARG A 8 25.86 -18.92 67.15
CA ARG A 8 25.10 -17.85 66.52
C ARG A 8 25.23 -16.59 67.39
N THR A 9 25.74 -15.48 66.84
CA THR A 9 25.74 -14.17 67.50
C THR A 9 24.85 -13.16 66.76
N SER A 10 24.38 -12.20 67.55
CA SER A 10 23.12 -11.47 67.50
C SER A 10 23.14 -10.23 66.60
N ARG A 11 21.95 -9.84 66.10
CA ARG A 11 21.65 -8.53 65.48
C ARG A 11 21.74 -7.37 66.49
N PRO A 12 21.79 -6.13 65.99
CA PRO A 12 20.79 -5.12 66.34
C PRO A 12 20.07 -4.51 65.13
N ARG A 13 18.87 -3.98 65.41
CA ARG A 13 17.94 -3.25 64.52
C ARG A 13 18.17 -1.72 64.62
N ASP A 14 17.45 -1.00 63.74
CA ASP A 14 17.14 0.45 63.72
C ASP A 14 18.07 1.26 62.80
N ALA A 15 17.65 2.23 61.98
CA ALA A 15 16.37 2.86 61.63
C ALA A 15 16.56 3.43 60.19
N GLY A 16 15.58 3.43 59.28
CA GLY A 16 14.63 4.55 59.15
C GLY A 16 15.22 5.71 58.31
N GLY A 17 14.86 5.80 57.03
CA GLY A 17 15.24 6.94 56.17
C GLY A 17 14.80 6.80 54.72
N SER A 18 13.61 7.31 54.40
CA SER A 18 13.01 7.41 53.07
C SER A 18 13.91 8.14 52.06
N ALA A 19 14.12 7.53 50.89
CA ALA A 19 14.63 8.21 49.70
C ALA A 19 13.70 7.92 48.52
N ILE A 20 12.49 8.44 48.60
CA ILE A 20 11.57 8.60 47.45
C ILE A 20 11.19 10.08 47.46
N GLN A 21 11.47 10.75 46.35
CA GLN A 21 11.14 12.15 45.96
C GLN A 21 12.40 12.94 45.66
N TYR A 22 12.86 12.96 44.41
CA TYR A 22 13.48 14.12 43.73
C TYR A 22 13.73 13.75 42.25
N ALA A 23 12.67 13.74 41.44
CA ALA A 23 12.80 13.71 39.98
C ALA A 23 11.57 14.36 39.28
N SER A 24 11.06 15.46 39.82
CA SER A 24 9.89 16.18 39.26
C SER A 24 10.09 17.70 39.19
N LEU A 25 11.33 18.17 38.99
CA LEU A 25 11.64 19.61 38.90
C LEU A 25 12.51 20.02 37.69
N ILE A 26 12.61 19.20 36.65
CA ILE A 26 13.33 19.55 35.40
C ILE A 26 12.39 19.85 34.22
N VAL A 27 11.07 19.67 34.37
CA VAL A 27 10.09 19.91 33.28
C VAL A 27 9.48 21.32 33.30
N LEU A 28 9.69 22.14 34.33
CA LEU A 28 9.06 23.46 34.47
C LEU A 28 9.98 24.68 34.25
N ALA A 29 11.25 24.48 33.89
CA ALA A 29 12.19 25.58 33.62
C ALA A 29 12.47 25.83 32.12
N GLY A 30 12.10 24.90 31.22
CA GLY A 30 12.32 25.05 29.77
C GLY A 30 11.20 25.79 29.02
N ILE A 31 10.01 25.93 29.63
CA ILE A 31 8.81 26.48 28.97
C ILE A 31 8.66 28.01 29.20
N LEU A 32 9.47 28.62 30.07
CA LEU A 32 9.41 30.05 30.39
C LEU A 32 10.50 30.91 29.73
N MET A 33 11.35 30.34 28.86
CA MET A 33 12.41 31.07 28.14
C MET A 33 12.21 31.19 26.62
N SER A 34 11.02 30.86 26.09
CA SER A 34 10.64 31.11 24.68
C SER A 34 9.60 32.22 24.49
N ALA A 35 9.05 32.77 25.59
CA ALA A 35 8.01 33.81 25.53
C ALA A 35 8.54 35.27 25.52
N LEU A 36 9.86 35.48 25.43
CA LEU A 36 10.48 36.83 25.41
C LEU A 36 11.15 37.17 24.08
N TRP A 37 10.97 36.36 23.03
CA TRP A 37 11.50 36.61 21.68
C TRP A 37 10.39 36.72 20.61
N ALA A 38 9.17 37.13 21.00
CA ALA A 38 8.04 37.32 20.08
C ALA A 38 7.27 38.62 20.38
N ALA A 39 7.99 39.70 20.69
CA ALA A 39 7.39 41.02 20.88
C ALA A 39 8.29 42.13 20.33
N ASN A 40 8.67 42.03 19.06
CA ASN A 40 9.06 43.16 18.21
C ASN A 40 9.35 42.64 16.81
N LEU A 41 8.32 42.60 15.97
CA LEU A 41 8.30 42.84 14.52
C LEU A 41 6.89 42.47 14.05
N GLY A 42 6.19 43.44 13.47
CA GLY A 42 4.78 43.35 13.16
C GLY A 42 4.46 42.44 11.97
N GLY A 43 3.35 41.72 12.11
CA GLY A 43 2.43 41.41 11.02
C GLY A 43 2.73 40.19 10.17
N VAL A 44 2.15 39.04 10.53
CA VAL A 44 1.49 38.08 9.62
C VAL A 44 0.43 37.33 10.44
N GLY A 45 -0.76 37.07 9.87
CA GLY A 45 -1.89 36.44 10.52
C GLY A 45 -1.61 35.04 11.07
N THR A 46 -2.14 34.76 12.26
CA THR A 46 -1.99 33.49 12.96
C THR A 46 -2.93 32.43 12.37
N HIS A 47 -2.40 31.47 11.62
CA HIS A 47 -2.96 30.13 11.60
C HIS A 47 -2.65 29.47 12.94
N THR A 48 -3.62 29.50 13.85
CA THR A 48 -3.56 28.75 15.09
C THR A 48 -3.63 27.27 14.74
N THR A 49 -2.55 26.54 14.97
CA THR A 49 -2.46 25.10 14.74
C THR A 49 -3.45 24.36 15.65
N ALA A 50 -4.15 23.37 15.08
CA ALA A 50 -5.24 22.60 15.72
C ALA A 50 -4.82 21.87 17.02
N ALA A 51 -3.52 21.76 17.30
CA ALA A 51 -2.99 21.07 18.46
C ALA A 51 -3.22 21.78 19.82
N LEU A 52 -3.55 23.08 19.84
CA LEU A 52 -3.83 23.79 21.10
C LEU A 52 -5.33 23.80 21.53
N CYS A 53 -6.27 23.47 20.65
CA CYS A 53 -7.71 23.50 20.99
C CYS A 53 -8.16 22.31 21.86
N THR A 54 -7.50 21.16 21.75
CA THR A 54 -7.90 19.93 22.46
C THR A 54 -7.65 19.99 23.97
N LEU A 55 -6.74 20.87 24.43
CA LEU A 55 -6.32 20.98 25.83
C LEU A 55 -7.25 21.86 26.70
N LEU A 56 -8.09 22.72 26.12
CA LEU A 56 -8.87 23.73 26.87
C LEU A 56 -10.39 23.52 26.87
N ARG A 57 -10.91 22.49 26.18
CA ARG A 57 -12.33 22.07 26.18
C ARG A 57 -13.34 23.23 26.08
N GLN A 58 -13.10 24.17 25.16
CA GLN A 58 -14.02 25.29 24.91
C GLN A 58 -15.25 24.83 24.11
N PRO A 59 -16.45 25.43 24.34
CA PRO A 59 -17.72 24.95 23.79
C PRO A 59 -17.94 25.20 22.28
N ASP A 60 -17.08 25.95 21.61
CA ASP A 60 -17.28 26.35 20.19
C ASP A 60 -16.37 25.61 19.17
N CYS A 61 -15.72 24.51 19.57
CA CYS A 61 -14.97 23.65 18.65
C CYS A 61 -15.81 22.43 18.24
N ALA A 62 -16.80 22.64 17.37
CA ALA A 62 -17.45 21.55 16.65
C ALA A 62 -16.84 21.45 15.25
N ALA A 63 -16.33 20.27 14.88
CA ALA A 63 -15.97 19.96 13.50
C ALA A 63 -17.21 20.05 12.60
N PRO A 64 -17.09 20.52 11.34
CA PRO A 64 -18.22 20.48 10.42
C PRO A 64 -18.57 19.03 10.12
N ALA A 65 -19.81 18.63 10.43
CA ALA A 65 -20.38 17.38 9.96
C ALA A 65 -20.50 17.45 8.43
N GLN A 66 -19.85 16.53 7.72
CA GLN A 66 -20.00 16.40 6.28
C GLN A 66 -21.43 15.95 5.97
N ALA A 67 -22.14 16.77 5.19
CA ALA A 67 -23.48 16.47 4.72
C ALA A 67 -23.42 15.39 3.64
N ALA A 68 -24.04 14.24 3.92
CA ALA A 68 -24.34 13.23 2.91
C ALA A 68 -25.32 13.82 1.87
N ALA A 69 -24.85 13.98 0.64
CA ALA A 69 -25.70 14.32 -0.50
C ALA A 69 -26.52 13.09 -0.88
N ARG A 70 -27.83 13.18 -0.70
CA ARG A 70 -28.82 12.27 -1.28
C ARG A 70 -29.01 12.66 -2.75
N ALA A 71 -28.79 11.74 -3.68
CA ALA A 71 -29.30 11.85 -5.05
C ALA A 71 -30.71 11.23 -5.06
N ASP A 72 -31.68 12.00 -5.56
CA ASP A 72 -33.08 11.64 -5.72
C ASP A 72 -33.32 11.15 -7.16
N ASP A 73 -34.18 10.14 -7.30
CA ASP A 73 -34.61 9.53 -8.55
C ASP A 73 -35.48 10.50 -9.37
N GLY A 74 -35.28 10.58 -10.69
CA GLY A 74 -36.08 11.49 -11.52
C GLY A 74 -35.79 11.49 -13.03
N ASP A 75 -35.94 10.31 -13.64
CA ASP A 75 -36.38 10.03 -15.02
C ASP A 75 -36.52 11.20 -16.03
N LEU A 76 -35.65 11.23 -17.05
CA LEU A 76 -35.96 11.79 -18.37
C LEU A 76 -35.45 10.85 -19.47
N ALA A 77 -36.28 9.85 -19.76
CA ALA A 77 -36.32 9.21 -21.05
C ALA A 77 -36.43 10.23 -22.21
N ALA A 78 -35.67 9.95 -23.28
CA ALA A 78 -36.04 10.04 -24.70
C ALA A 78 -35.00 10.77 -25.56
N LEU A 79 -34.12 9.99 -26.21
CA LEU A 79 -33.69 10.25 -27.58
C LEU A 79 -33.47 8.90 -28.28
N ARG A 80 -34.51 8.44 -28.97
CA ARG A 80 -34.46 7.44 -30.03
C ARG A 80 -34.68 8.16 -31.37
N ALA A 81 -33.75 8.02 -32.30
CA ALA A 81 -33.92 7.91 -33.76
C ALA A 81 -32.52 8.04 -34.41
N GLN A 82 -31.83 6.95 -34.80
CA GLN A 82 -31.98 6.14 -36.02
C GLN A 82 -30.86 6.44 -37.07
N PRO A 83 -30.56 5.50 -37.99
CA PRO A 83 -29.20 5.18 -38.46
C PRO A 83 -28.87 5.77 -39.84
N SER A 84 -27.61 5.68 -40.26
CA SER A 84 -27.22 5.83 -41.66
C SER A 84 -26.26 4.73 -42.10
N GLU A 85 -26.70 3.88 -43.03
CA GLU A 85 -25.85 3.06 -43.87
C GLU A 85 -25.37 3.85 -45.10
N GLY A 86 -24.16 3.50 -45.58
CA GLY A 86 -23.87 3.48 -47.02
C GLY A 86 -22.76 4.39 -47.53
N THR A 87 -21.60 3.79 -47.84
CA THR A 87 -21.01 3.64 -49.19
C THR A 87 -19.50 3.93 -49.27
N ASN A 88 -18.79 2.99 -49.91
CA ASN A 88 -17.39 3.06 -50.34
C ASN A 88 -17.17 4.08 -51.46
N SER A 89 -15.98 4.69 -51.52
CA SER A 89 -15.20 4.83 -52.76
C SER A 89 -13.78 5.33 -52.48
N GLU A 90 -12.82 4.68 -53.15
CA GLU A 90 -11.40 4.99 -53.23
C GLU A 90 -11.03 6.46 -53.56
N GLY A 91 -9.90 6.88 -52.98
CA GLY A 91 -8.76 7.42 -53.74
C GLY A 91 -8.63 8.94 -53.89
N THR A 92 -7.61 9.52 -53.25
CA THR A 92 -6.46 10.20 -53.89
C THR A 92 -5.54 10.84 -52.86
N ASN A 93 -4.23 10.60 -52.99
CA ASN A 93 -3.16 11.35 -52.33
C ASN A 93 -3.12 12.81 -52.80
N SER A 94 -2.82 13.75 -51.90
CA SER A 94 -1.81 14.80 -52.15
C SER A 94 -1.36 15.48 -50.85
N GLU A 95 -0.09 15.83 -50.88
CA GLU A 95 0.78 16.41 -49.85
C GLU A 95 0.25 17.58 -49.01
N GLY A 96 0.76 17.62 -47.77
CA GLY A 96 1.42 18.82 -47.26
C GLY A 96 0.66 19.64 -46.23
N THR A 97 0.86 19.32 -44.95
CA THR A 97 1.00 20.39 -43.93
C THR A 97 1.88 19.87 -42.80
N GLU A 98 3.03 20.53 -42.63
CA GLU A 98 3.88 20.41 -41.45
C GLU A 98 3.04 20.79 -40.22
N SER A 99 2.65 19.79 -39.44
CA SER A 99 2.14 20.01 -38.09
C SER A 99 3.32 19.84 -37.16
N GLU A 100 3.67 20.91 -36.47
CA GLU A 100 4.54 20.89 -35.30
C GLU A 100 3.98 19.85 -34.32
N GLY A 101 4.57 18.65 -34.34
CA GLY A 101 4.20 17.56 -33.45
C GLY A 101 4.70 17.89 -32.06
N GLY A 102 3.84 18.46 -31.23
CA GLY A 102 4.00 18.36 -29.79
C GLY A 102 4.14 16.89 -29.46
N ALA A 103 5.26 16.52 -28.84
CA ALA A 103 5.52 15.15 -28.41
C ALA A 103 4.32 14.69 -27.56
N GLN A 104 3.55 13.73 -28.06
CA GLN A 104 2.79 12.85 -27.20
C GLN A 104 3.84 12.11 -26.39
N GLN A 105 4.08 12.59 -25.17
CA GLN A 105 4.76 11.77 -24.18
C GLN A 105 3.87 10.54 -24.01
N ASP A 106 4.47 9.37 -24.22
CA ASP A 106 3.79 8.10 -24.03
C ASP A 106 3.40 8.02 -22.55
N GLU A 107 2.13 7.75 -22.24
CA GLU A 107 1.64 7.72 -20.84
C GLU A 107 2.48 6.74 -20.00
N GLY A 108 2.97 5.65 -20.60
CA GLY A 108 3.88 4.72 -19.94
C GLY A 108 5.29 5.27 -19.64
N GLN A 109 5.76 6.26 -20.39
CA GLN A 109 7.02 6.95 -20.12
C GLN A 109 6.89 7.85 -18.88
N ASP A 110 5.78 8.59 -18.77
CA ASP A 110 5.54 9.53 -17.67
C ASP A 110 5.38 8.77 -16.34
N ASP A 111 4.64 7.65 -16.33
CA ASP A 111 4.50 6.78 -15.16
C ASP A 111 5.84 6.15 -14.76
N GLY A 112 6.64 5.71 -15.73
CA GLY A 112 7.98 5.19 -15.48
C GLY A 112 8.92 6.26 -14.88
N ASP A 113 8.84 7.51 -15.32
CA ASP A 113 9.60 8.62 -14.76
C ASP A 113 9.19 8.91 -13.31
N ALA A 114 7.89 8.92 -13.01
CA ALA A 114 7.37 9.07 -11.65
C ALA A 114 7.82 7.93 -10.71
N ALA A 115 7.72 6.68 -11.17
CA ALA A 115 8.19 5.53 -10.39
C ALA A 115 9.70 5.57 -10.14
N ARG A 116 10.52 6.09 -11.07
CA ARG A 116 11.97 6.28 -10.82
C ARG A 116 12.22 7.32 -9.73
N GLU A 117 11.43 8.38 -9.66
CA GLU A 117 11.52 9.38 -8.58
C GLU A 117 11.14 8.76 -7.22
N LEU A 118 10.04 8.01 -7.15
CA LEU A 118 9.64 7.27 -5.95
C LEU A 118 10.74 6.29 -5.52
N LEU A 119 11.24 5.46 -6.44
CA LEU A 119 12.30 4.49 -6.16
C LEU A 119 13.56 5.17 -5.60
N ALA A 120 13.92 6.35 -6.11
CA ALA A 120 15.06 7.12 -5.59
C ALA A 120 14.83 7.61 -4.15
N GLY A 121 13.58 7.88 -3.76
CA GLY A 121 13.17 8.33 -2.44
C GLY A 121 13.00 7.23 -1.39
N LEU A 122 12.76 5.97 -1.79
CA LEU A 122 12.61 4.86 -0.85
C LEU A 122 13.86 4.66 0.01
N ASP A 123 13.69 4.19 1.24
CA ASP A 123 14.80 3.73 2.06
C ASP A 123 15.43 2.44 1.49
N SER A 124 16.68 2.18 1.89
CA SER A 124 17.38 0.95 1.51
C SER A 124 17.74 0.13 2.74
N LEU A 125 17.18 -1.08 2.80
CA LEU A 125 17.33 -2.01 3.93
C LEU A 125 17.43 -3.45 3.40
N GLU A 126 18.26 -4.27 4.03
CA GLU A 126 18.25 -5.72 3.78
C GLU A 126 17.15 -6.38 4.62
N PRO A 127 16.43 -7.40 4.09
CA PRO A 127 15.40 -8.09 4.84
C PRO A 127 15.96 -8.75 6.12
N SER A 128 15.21 -8.65 7.21
CA SER A 128 15.52 -9.29 8.50
C SER A 128 14.64 -10.50 8.74
N ASP A 129 15.23 -11.66 9.08
CA ASP A 129 14.49 -12.87 9.47
C ASP A 129 13.88 -12.78 10.89
N GLU A 130 14.19 -11.71 11.64
CA GLU A 130 13.68 -11.47 12.98
C GLU A 130 12.71 -10.27 12.99
N PRO A 131 11.54 -10.39 13.65
CA PRO A 131 11.02 -11.58 14.32
C PRO A 131 10.48 -12.65 13.35
N ASP A 132 10.31 -13.88 13.83
CA ASP A 132 9.65 -14.96 13.07
C ASP A 132 8.32 -14.50 12.45
N TYR A 133 8.12 -14.80 11.17
CA TYR A 133 6.90 -14.45 10.44
C TYR A 133 5.74 -15.39 10.79
N ASP A 134 4.59 -14.79 11.11
CA ASP A 134 3.30 -15.48 11.19
C ASP A 134 2.31 -14.84 10.21
N ARG A 135 1.75 -15.64 9.30
CA ARG A 135 0.80 -15.16 8.29
C ARG A 135 -0.48 -14.61 8.90
N ASP A 136 -0.90 -15.16 10.04
CA ASP A 136 -2.16 -14.76 10.69
C ASP A 136 -2.13 -13.30 11.18
N GLU A 137 -0.93 -12.70 11.31
CA GLU A 137 -0.73 -11.29 11.64
C GLU A 137 -1.26 -10.33 10.56
N PHE A 138 -1.39 -10.79 9.32
CA PHE A 138 -2.01 -10.03 8.22
C PHE A 138 -3.54 -10.23 8.14
N GLY A 139 -4.11 -10.99 9.08
CA GLY A 139 -5.52 -11.32 9.13
C GLY A 139 -5.86 -12.62 8.39
N SER A 140 -7.13 -13.01 8.51
CA SER A 140 -7.63 -14.28 7.95
C SER A 140 -8.45 -14.04 6.69
N GLY A 141 -7.94 -14.55 5.56
CA GLY A 141 -8.65 -14.52 4.29
C GLY A 141 -8.69 -13.14 3.63
N TRP A 142 -9.57 -13.02 2.63
CA TRP A 142 -9.78 -11.80 1.86
C TRP A 142 -10.87 -10.97 2.50
N LEU A 143 -10.58 -9.70 2.74
CA LEU A 143 -11.52 -8.71 3.26
C LEU A 143 -12.23 -7.99 2.11
N ASP A 144 -13.25 -7.21 2.45
CA ASP A 144 -14.01 -6.32 1.56
C ASP A 144 -13.63 -4.87 1.92
N PRO A 145 -12.52 -4.32 1.39
CA PRO A 145 -12.03 -3.01 1.78
C PRO A 145 -12.88 -1.85 1.23
N ASP A 146 -13.58 -2.05 0.11
CA ASP A 146 -14.41 -1.01 -0.52
C ASP A 146 -15.89 -1.05 -0.07
N GLY A 147 -16.28 -2.12 0.64
CA GLY A 147 -17.62 -2.31 1.20
C GLY A 147 -18.66 -2.63 0.13
N ASN A 148 -18.25 -3.14 -1.03
CA ASN A 148 -19.13 -3.46 -2.14
C ASN A 148 -19.88 -4.81 -1.94
N GLY A 149 -19.49 -5.60 -0.94
CA GLY A 149 -20.06 -6.91 -0.60
C GLY A 149 -19.27 -8.11 -1.13
N CYS A 150 -18.21 -7.88 -1.91
CA CYS A 150 -17.31 -8.87 -2.48
C CYS A 150 -15.99 -8.90 -1.72
N ASP A 151 -15.34 -10.06 -1.68
CA ASP A 151 -14.00 -10.14 -1.08
C ASP A 151 -12.93 -9.72 -2.10
N GLY A 152 -11.81 -9.22 -1.61
CA GLY A 152 -10.73 -8.68 -2.45
C GLY A 152 -10.17 -9.69 -3.45
N ARG A 153 -10.32 -11.00 -3.21
CA ARG A 153 -9.99 -12.01 -4.22
C ARG A 153 -10.94 -11.93 -5.41
N ASN A 154 -12.25 -11.91 -5.17
CA ASN A 154 -13.19 -11.83 -6.26
C ASN A 154 -13.17 -10.46 -6.94
N ASP A 155 -12.87 -9.37 -6.22
CA ASP A 155 -12.64 -8.06 -6.83
C ASP A 155 -11.42 -8.08 -7.75
N THR A 156 -10.30 -8.65 -7.29
CA THR A 156 -9.09 -8.81 -8.11
C THR A 156 -9.38 -9.67 -9.34
N LEU A 157 -10.09 -10.79 -9.17
CA LEU A 157 -10.48 -11.63 -10.32
C LEU A 157 -11.43 -10.89 -11.27
N ALA A 158 -12.38 -10.11 -10.77
CA ALA A 158 -13.30 -9.35 -11.61
C ALA A 158 -12.58 -8.26 -12.41
N ARG A 159 -11.55 -7.65 -11.82
CA ARG A 159 -10.70 -6.63 -12.46
C ARG A 159 -9.78 -7.24 -13.52
N ASP A 160 -9.12 -8.35 -13.21
CA ASP A 160 -8.00 -8.84 -14.00
C ASP A 160 -8.40 -9.88 -15.07
N LEU A 161 -9.55 -10.54 -14.92
CA LEU A 161 -10.00 -11.53 -15.89
C LEU A 161 -10.94 -10.89 -16.92
N ALA A 162 -10.75 -11.29 -18.17
CA ALA A 162 -11.71 -11.08 -19.24
C ALA A 162 -12.80 -12.17 -19.23
N ASP A 163 -13.91 -11.90 -19.93
CA ASP A 163 -14.97 -12.88 -20.20
C ASP A 163 -15.49 -13.61 -18.94
N THR A 164 -15.63 -12.88 -17.84
CA THR A 164 -15.97 -13.46 -16.53
C THR A 164 -17.42 -13.95 -16.47
N VAL A 165 -17.61 -15.07 -15.75
CA VAL A 165 -18.92 -15.55 -15.32
C VAL A 165 -19.02 -15.35 -13.82
N VAL A 166 -20.02 -14.55 -13.41
CA VAL A 166 -20.30 -14.23 -12.01
C VAL A 166 -21.44 -15.10 -11.51
N GLY A 167 -21.29 -15.65 -10.30
CA GLY A 167 -22.30 -16.45 -9.63
C GLY A 167 -23.51 -15.65 -9.16
N ASP A 168 -24.53 -16.36 -8.69
CA ASP A 168 -25.83 -15.77 -8.30
C ASP A 168 -25.75 -14.79 -7.11
N ASP A 169 -24.65 -14.83 -6.34
CA ASP A 169 -24.39 -13.89 -5.25
C ASP A 169 -23.86 -12.53 -5.73
N GLY A 170 -23.58 -12.38 -7.03
CA GLY A 170 -23.14 -11.13 -7.63
C GLY A 170 -21.67 -10.78 -7.43
N CYS A 171 -20.92 -11.61 -6.71
CA CYS A 171 -19.50 -11.38 -6.41
C CYS A 171 -18.62 -12.53 -6.91
N ARG A 172 -19.09 -13.76 -6.78
CA ARG A 172 -18.25 -14.93 -6.96
C ARG A 172 -17.87 -15.13 -8.41
N ILE A 173 -16.59 -15.00 -8.75
CA ILE A 173 -16.11 -15.35 -10.08
C ILE A 173 -16.04 -16.88 -10.20
N GLU A 174 -16.81 -17.43 -11.12
CA GLU A 174 -16.91 -18.86 -11.42
C GLU A 174 -15.93 -19.27 -12.53
N SER A 175 -15.75 -18.42 -13.53
CA SER A 175 -14.78 -18.62 -14.62
C SER A 175 -14.40 -17.29 -15.27
N GLY A 176 -13.34 -17.30 -16.06
CA GLY A 176 -12.90 -16.18 -16.88
C GLY A 176 -11.62 -16.52 -17.63
N VAL A 177 -11.03 -15.54 -18.30
CA VAL A 177 -9.77 -15.71 -19.01
C VAL A 177 -8.75 -14.71 -18.49
N LEU A 178 -7.62 -15.22 -18.03
CA LEU A 178 -6.47 -14.42 -17.63
C LEU A 178 -5.46 -14.40 -18.78
N ASP A 179 -5.14 -13.21 -19.28
CA ASP A 179 -3.90 -13.00 -20.04
C ASP A 179 -2.80 -12.69 -19.01
N ASP A 180 -2.07 -13.72 -18.59
CA ASP A 180 -1.27 -13.69 -17.37
C ASP A 180 -0.10 -12.71 -17.47
N PRO A 181 -0.02 -11.72 -16.55
CA PRO A 181 1.04 -10.72 -16.62
C PRO A 181 2.42 -11.31 -16.36
N TYR A 182 2.53 -12.40 -15.59
CA TYR A 182 3.83 -12.92 -15.15
C TYR A 182 4.51 -13.82 -16.17
N THR A 183 3.74 -14.65 -16.88
CA THR A 183 4.24 -15.62 -17.85
C THR A 183 3.95 -15.23 -19.30
N GLY A 184 2.99 -14.33 -19.53
CA GLY A 184 2.49 -13.99 -20.87
C GLY A 184 1.58 -15.06 -21.47
N GLU A 185 1.23 -16.10 -20.71
CA GLU A 185 0.34 -17.17 -21.15
C GLU A 185 -1.14 -16.79 -20.98
N ARG A 186 -1.99 -17.28 -21.87
CA ARG A 186 -3.45 -17.17 -21.72
C ARG A 186 -3.98 -18.37 -20.96
N ILE A 187 -4.68 -18.14 -19.85
CA ILE A 187 -5.17 -19.16 -18.92
C ILE A 187 -6.69 -19.05 -18.79
N GLU A 188 -7.40 -20.16 -19.04
CA GLU A 188 -8.82 -20.28 -18.76
C GLU A 188 -9.04 -20.62 -17.28
N PHE A 189 -9.42 -19.62 -16.49
CA PHE A 189 -9.75 -19.81 -15.09
C PHE A 189 -11.10 -20.52 -14.94
N ASP A 190 -11.11 -21.57 -14.13
CA ASP A 190 -12.32 -22.24 -13.67
C ASP A 190 -12.22 -22.43 -12.16
N ARG A 191 -13.26 -22.05 -11.43
CA ARG A 191 -13.29 -22.11 -9.96
C ARG A 191 -13.11 -23.52 -9.39
N SER A 192 -13.39 -24.57 -10.16
CA SER A 192 -13.10 -25.96 -9.77
C SER A 192 -11.60 -26.29 -9.77
N ARG A 193 -10.77 -25.45 -10.42
CA ARG A 193 -9.31 -25.54 -10.48
C ARG A 193 -8.68 -24.22 -10.01
N PRO A 194 -8.96 -23.77 -8.77
CA PRO A 194 -8.62 -22.41 -8.32
C PRO A 194 -7.11 -22.20 -8.08
N GLN A 195 -6.28 -23.21 -8.34
CA GLN A 195 -4.84 -23.14 -8.22
C GLN A 195 -4.15 -22.79 -9.55
N GLU A 196 -4.89 -22.77 -10.66
CA GLU A 196 -4.37 -22.35 -11.96
C GLU A 196 -4.16 -20.84 -12.01
N VAL A 197 -5.07 -20.09 -11.39
CA VAL A 197 -4.96 -18.65 -11.16
C VAL A 197 -5.03 -18.38 -9.66
N GLN A 198 -4.00 -17.74 -9.14
CA GLN A 198 -3.91 -17.30 -7.75
C GLN A 198 -3.89 -15.77 -7.68
N ILE A 199 -4.13 -15.22 -6.50
CA ILE A 199 -3.91 -13.79 -6.25
C ILE A 199 -2.53 -13.67 -5.58
N ASP A 200 -1.62 -12.98 -6.24
CA ASP A 200 -0.31 -12.62 -5.71
C ASP A 200 -0.38 -11.28 -4.96
N HIS A 201 0.50 -11.14 -3.98
CA HIS A 201 0.85 -9.86 -3.36
C HIS A 201 2.11 -9.34 -4.05
N ILE A 202 1.99 -8.30 -4.88
CA ILE A 202 3.10 -7.76 -5.69
C ILE A 202 4.33 -7.51 -4.81
N TYR A 203 4.13 -6.79 -3.69
CA TYR A 203 5.03 -6.78 -2.55
C TYR A 203 4.62 -7.88 -1.55
N PRO A 204 5.39 -8.99 -1.41
CA PRO A 204 4.93 -10.16 -0.65
C PRO A 204 4.74 -9.88 0.84
N LEU A 205 3.70 -10.47 1.46
CA LEU A 205 3.42 -10.29 2.90
C LEU A 205 4.60 -10.66 3.81
N ALA A 206 5.22 -11.82 3.56
CA ALA A 206 6.37 -12.26 4.35
C ALA A 206 7.59 -11.37 4.11
N TYR A 207 7.77 -10.85 2.89
CA TYR A 207 8.82 -9.88 2.60
C TYR A 207 8.58 -8.57 3.34
N ALA A 208 7.35 -8.04 3.31
CA ALA A 208 6.97 -6.83 4.05
C ALA A 208 7.24 -6.97 5.55
N TRP A 209 6.94 -8.14 6.12
CA TRP A 209 7.26 -8.45 7.52
C TRP A 209 8.75 -8.28 7.83
N ARG A 210 9.62 -8.89 7.01
CA ARG A 210 11.08 -8.77 7.10
C ARG A 210 11.60 -7.35 6.87
N MET A 211 10.81 -6.52 6.21
CA MET A 211 11.14 -5.15 5.83
C MET A 211 10.53 -4.10 6.77
N GLY A 212 9.86 -4.52 7.86
CA GLY A 212 9.40 -3.63 8.93
C GLY A 212 7.91 -3.70 9.24
N ALA A 213 7.10 -4.40 8.44
CA ALA A 213 5.65 -4.50 8.66
C ALA A 213 5.27 -5.24 9.97
N HIS A 214 6.21 -5.91 10.61
CA HIS A 214 6.02 -6.48 11.94
C HIS A 214 5.79 -5.42 13.03
N GLU A 215 6.25 -4.18 12.83
CA GLU A 215 6.03 -3.06 13.75
C GLU A 215 4.68 -2.35 13.53
N TRP A 216 3.99 -2.66 12.43
CA TRP A 216 2.72 -2.04 12.10
C TRP A 216 1.62 -2.40 13.10
N THR A 217 0.55 -1.61 13.08
CA THR A 217 -0.71 -2.02 13.70
C THR A 217 -1.36 -3.15 12.89
N ASP A 218 -2.21 -3.95 13.52
CA ASP A 218 -2.96 -4.99 12.80
C ASP A 218 -3.86 -4.40 11.69
N GLU A 219 -4.34 -3.16 11.86
CA GLU A 219 -5.15 -2.48 10.84
C GLU A 219 -4.33 -2.18 9.59
N GLN A 220 -3.10 -1.68 9.74
CA GLN A 220 -2.19 -1.45 8.62
C GLN A 220 -1.82 -2.76 7.91
N ARG A 221 -1.52 -3.84 8.66
CA ARG A 221 -1.25 -5.15 8.03
C ARG A 221 -2.45 -5.67 7.24
N ARG A 222 -3.66 -5.54 7.77
CA ARG A 222 -4.89 -5.93 7.05
C ARG A 222 -5.15 -5.07 5.83
N ALA A 223 -4.89 -3.77 5.90
CA ALA A 223 -4.99 -2.87 4.76
C ALA A 223 -4.01 -3.30 3.65
N PHE A 224 -2.73 -3.46 3.98
CA PHE A 224 -1.71 -3.92 3.02
C PHE A 224 -2.03 -5.28 2.38
N ALA A 225 -2.59 -6.21 3.16
CA ALA A 225 -2.94 -7.52 2.65
C ALA A 225 -4.15 -7.54 1.70
N ASN A 226 -4.96 -6.48 1.70
CA ASN A 226 -6.18 -6.38 0.90
C ASN A 226 -6.18 -5.15 -0.01
N ASP A 227 -5.04 -4.48 -0.16
CA ASP A 227 -4.90 -3.33 -1.04
C ASP A 227 -4.96 -3.78 -2.50
N PRO A 228 -5.96 -3.34 -3.29
CA PRO A 228 -6.05 -3.66 -4.71
C PRO A 228 -4.77 -3.36 -5.49
N ASP A 229 -4.01 -2.33 -5.13
CA ASP A 229 -2.79 -1.94 -5.83
C ASP A 229 -1.62 -2.89 -5.52
N ASN A 230 -1.72 -3.66 -4.43
CA ASN A 230 -0.77 -4.73 -4.10
C ASN A 230 -1.25 -6.12 -4.54
N LEU A 231 -2.41 -6.27 -5.18
CA LEU A 231 -2.97 -7.56 -5.58
C LEU A 231 -2.98 -7.73 -7.09
N ALA A 232 -2.64 -8.92 -7.58
CA ALA A 232 -2.75 -9.27 -9.00
C ALA A 232 -3.19 -10.74 -9.19
N ALA A 233 -4.11 -10.99 -10.11
CA ALA A 233 -4.42 -12.35 -10.56
C ALA A 233 -3.32 -12.86 -11.50
N VAL A 234 -2.69 -13.98 -11.13
CA VAL A 234 -1.53 -14.52 -11.85
C VAL A 234 -1.55 -16.04 -11.94
N ALA A 235 -0.75 -16.59 -12.85
CA ALA A 235 -0.52 -18.02 -12.99
C ALA A 235 -0.02 -18.63 -11.67
N GLY A 236 -0.71 -19.65 -11.17
CA GLY A 236 -0.38 -20.29 -9.89
C GLY A 236 1.06 -20.83 -9.81
N PRO A 237 1.62 -21.47 -10.86
CA PRO A 237 3.03 -21.87 -10.85
C PRO A 237 4.01 -20.70 -10.75
N ALA A 238 3.73 -19.57 -11.41
CA ALA A 238 4.57 -18.38 -11.34
C ALA A 238 4.56 -17.77 -9.93
N ASN A 239 3.37 -17.65 -9.32
CA ASN A 239 3.23 -17.20 -7.94
C ASN A 239 3.97 -18.10 -6.94
N GLN A 240 3.88 -19.41 -7.12
CA GLN A 240 4.63 -20.37 -6.29
C GLN A 240 6.14 -20.27 -6.48
N SER A 241 6.60 -20.00 -7.70
CA SER A 241 8.03 -19.78 -8.00
C SER A 241 8.53 -18.47 -7.39
N LYS A 242 7.69 -17.43 -7.36
CA LYS A 242 7.99 -16.14 -6.71
C LYS A 242 8.12 -16.32 -5.20
N GLY A 243 7.15 -16.98 -4.58
CA GLY A 243 7.10 -17.14 -3.13
C GLY A 243 7.09 -15.79 -2.42
N ASP A 244 8.06 -15.56 -1.54
CA ASP A 244 8.26 -14.31 -0.81
C ASP A 244 9.49 -13.52 -1.28
N SER A 245 9.95 -13.80 -2.50
CA SER A 245 11.12 -13.16 -3.11
C SER A 245 10.83 -11.71 -3.50
N GLY A 246 11.82 -10.84 -3.32
CA GLY A 246 11.83 -9.49 -3.88
C GLY A 246 12.25 -9.47 -5.37
N PRO A 247 12.13 -8.31 -6.06
CA PRO A 247 12.52 -8.12 -7.47
C PRO A 247 13.97 -8.46 -7.81
N GLY A 248 14.87 -8.41 -6.81
CA GLY A 248 16.27 -8.79 -6.94
C GLY A 248 16.48 -10.28 -7.12
N GLU A 249 15.54 -11.10 -6.65
CA GLU A 249 15.63 -12.56 -6.63
C GLU A 249 14.67 -13.22 -7.63
N TRP A 250 13.51 -12.61 -7.86
CA TRP A 250 12.50 -13.11 -8.79
C TRP A 250 11.93 -11.96 -9.65
N ARG A 251 11.63 -12.25 -10.92
CA ARG A 251 10.96 -11.32 -11.84
C ARG A 251 9.98 -12.10 -12.73
N PRO A 252 8.96 -11.43 -13.28
CA PRO A 252 8.14 -11.99 -14.36
C PRO A 252 8.99 -12.54 -15.51
N ASP A 253 8.66 -13.72 -16.03
CA ASP A 253 9.27 -14.24 -17.26
C ASP A 253 8.81 -13.46 -18.50
N ASN A 254 7.62 -12.85 -18.42
CA ASN A 254 7.11 -11.93 -19.41
C ASN A 254 7.83 -10.57 -19.33
N GLU A 255 8.91 -10.42 -20.11
CA GLU A 255 9.70 -9.18 -20.18
C GLU A 255 8.85 -7.94 -20.55
N GLY A 256 7.78 -8.13 -21.35
CA GLY A 256 6.87 -7.03 -21.72
C GLY A 256 6.08 -6.45 -20.54
N HIS A 257 6.06 -7.14 -19.41
CA HIS A 257 5.37 -6.68 -18.19
C HIS A 257 6.33 -6.06 -17.16
N HIS A 258 7.65 -6.03 -17.42
CA HIS A 258 8.64 -5.56 -16.43
C HIS A 258 8.41 -4.11 -15.99
N CYS A 259 8.16 -3.20 -16.92
CA CYS A 259 7.86 -1.80 -16.59
C CYS A 259 6.67 -1.69 -15.62
N ARG A 260 5.54 -2.31 -15.95
CA ARG A 260 4.33 -2.25 -15.11
C ARG A 260 4.56 -2.88 -13.73
N TYR A 261 5.16 -4.07 -13.68
CA TYR A 261 5.48 -4.73 -12.41
C TYR A 261 6.37 -3.84 -11.51
N ALA A 262 7.36 -3.16 -12.09
CA ALA A 262 8.24 -2.29 -11.34
C ALA A 262 7.57 -1.01 -10.85
N ILE A 263 6.66 -0.43 -11.65
CA ILE A 263 5.82 0.71 -11.23
C ILE A 263 4.97 0.29 -10.02
N ASP A 264 4.18 -0.78 -10.17
CA ASP A 264 3.28 -1.27 -9.12
C ASP A 264 4.04 -1.57 -7.82
N TYR A 265 5.18 -2.26 -7.92
CA TYR A 265 5.99 -2.60 -6.75
C TYR A 265 6.51 -1.35 -6.02
N VAL A 266 6.96 -0.33 -6.76
CA VAL A 266 7.50 0.92 -6.19
C VAL A 266 6.39 1.77 -5.59
N GLU A 267 5.22 1.85 -6.24
CA GLU A 267 4.06 2.56 -5.72
C GLU A 267 3.57 1.96 -4.40
N VAL A 268 3.43 0.63 -4.34
CA VAL A 268 3.09 -0.07 -3.10
C VAL A 268 4.16 0.16 -2.02
N ALA A 269 5.44 0.07 -2.37
CA ALA A 269 6.51 0.31 -1.41
C ALA A 269 6.46 1.75 -0.85
N ALA A 270 6.17 2.73 -1.71
CA ALA A 270 6.07 4.14 -1.32
C ALA A 270 4.84 4.42 -0.45
N GLU A 271 3.66 3.91 -0.83
CA GLU A 271 2.41 4.12 -0.08
C GLU A 271 2.49 3.60 1.37
N TYR A 272 3.23 2.50 1.57
CA TYR A 272 3.37 1.87 2.87
C TYR A 272 4.67 2.20 3.61
N ASP A 273 5.46 3.16 3.12
CA ASP A 273 6.78 3.51 3.67
C ASP A 273 7.70 2.28 3.83
N LEU A 274 7.60 1.31 2.91
CA LEU A 274 8.41 0.09 2.93
C LEU A 274 9.75 0.31 2.23
N PRO A 275 10.88 -0.10 2.83
CA PRO A 275 12.17 -0.03 2.16
C PRO A 275 12.27 -1.07 1.02
N VAL A 276 13.31 -0.93 0.22
CA VAL A 276 13.73 -1.93 -0.78
C VAL A 276 15.20 -2.30 -0.57
N SER A 277 15.54 -3.57 -0.80
CA SER A 277 16.94 -3.99 -0.72
C SER A 277 17.77 -3.35 -1.84
N PRO A 278 19.09 -3.21 -1.69
CA PRO A 278 19.97 -2.78 -2.77
C PRO A 278 19.82 -3.62 -4.04
N SER A 279 19.62 -4.94 -3.91
CA SER A 279 19.36 -5.84 -5.04
C SER A 279 18.01 -5.58 -5.70
N ASP A 280 16.95 -5.36 -4.92
CA ASP A 280 15.62 -5.03 -5.46
C ASP A 280 15.65 -3.68 -6.16
N ARG A 281 16.31 -2.68 -5.58
CA ARG A 281 16.44 -1.35 -6.19
C ARG A 281 17.12 -1.43 -7.55
N ALA A 282 18.20 -2.19 -7.66
CA ALA A 282 18.89 -2.39 -8.94
C ALA A 282 17.99 -3.12 -9.96
N ALA A 283 17.21 -4.11 -9.50
CA ALA A 283 16.27 -4.84 -10.34
C ALA A 283 15.13 -3.96 -10.84
N LEU A 284 14.47 -3.23 -9.94
CA LEU A 284 13.40 -2.29 -10.23
C LEU A 284 13.88 -1.21 -11.20
N GLY A 285 15.07 -0.63 -10.97
CA GLY A 285 15.65 0.33 -11.90
C GLY A 285 15.82 -0.23 -13.31
N GLY A 286 16.38 -1.44 -13.44
CA GLY A 286 16.54 -2.08 -14.74
C GLY A 286 15.21 -2.46 -15.43
N MET A 287 14.16 -2.73 -14.66
CA MET A 287 12.81 -2.96 -15.20
C MET A 287 12.14 -1.63 -15.62
N LEU A 288 12.33 -0.55 -14.86
CA LEU A 288 11.85 0.80 -15.22
C LEU A 288 12.55 1.35 -16.47
N ASP A 289 13.76 0.88 -16.79
CA ASP A 289 14.42 1.21 -18.06
C ASP A 289 13.69 0.65 -19.30
N THR A 290 12.70 -0.25 -19.11
CA THR A 290 11.86 -0.80 -20.19
C THR A 290 10.57 0.00 -20.43
N CYS A 291 10.34 1.09 -19.68
CA CYS A 291 9.19 1.97 -19.89
C CYS A 291 9.41 2.89 -21.11
N GLY A 292 8.54 2.78 -22.12
CA GLY A 292 8.53 3.60 -23.36
C GLY A 292 9.20 2.95 -24.58
#